data_AF-A0A519ZUT4-F1
#
_entry.id   AF-A0A519ZUT4-F1
#
_cell.length_a   1.000
_cell.length_b   1.000
_cell.length_c   1.000
_cell.angle_alpha   90.00
_cell.angle_beta   90.00
_cell.angle_gamma   90.00
#
_symmetry.space_group_name_H-M   'P 1'
#
loop_
_entity.id
_entity.type
_entity.pdbx_description
1 polymer ?
#
loop_
_entity_poly.entity_id
_entity_poly.type
_entity_poly.pdbx_seq_one_letter_code
_entity_poly.pdbx_strand_id
1 'polypeptide(L)'
;MVNVPHDEGQDWAALTAHTRRVVLAKLSRALGLDLEPFIKAEKIWTPPGIAADTSSFGGALYGSSSNNALAAFLRHPNFSGRLPGLYFCGGSVHPGGGIPLCLLSAKIVAELID
;
A
#
# COMPACT_ATOMS: atom_id res chain seq x y z
N MET A 1 6.86 -6.82 -7.21
CA MET A 1 5.86 -5.75 -6.94
C MET A 1 6.05 -4.66 -7.97
N VAL A 2 4.96 -4.18 -8.58
CA VAL A 2 4.98 -3.07 -9.53
C VAL A 2 4.25 -1.90 -8.86
N ASN A 3 4.84 -0.71 -8.87
CA ASN A 3 4.17 0.46 -8.34
C ASN A 3 3.04 0.87 -9.29
N VAL A 4 1.84 1.11 -8.75
CA VAL A 4 0.62 1.41 -9.51
C VAL A 4 -0.14 2.54 -8.82
N PRO A 5 -1.00 3.30 -9.55
CA PRO A 5 -1.89 4.26 -8.91
C PRO A 5 -2.88 3.56 -7.97
N HIS A 6 -3.48 4.33 -7.08
CA HIS A 6 -4.64 3.86 -6.32
C HIS A 6 -5.83 3.62 -7.25
N ASP A 7 -6.75 2.77 -6.81
CA ASP A 7 -7.95 2.46 -7.58
C ASP A 7 -8.90 3.66 -7.67
N GLU A 8 -9.14 4.09 -8.91
CA GLU A 8 -10.09 5.15 -9.30
C GLU A 8 -11.01 4.66 -10.44
N GLY A 9 -11.13 3.34 -10.63
CA GLY A 9 -11.95 2.75 -11.70
C GLY A 9 -11.19 2.42 -12.98
N GLN A 10 -9.88 2.21 -12.90
CA GLN A 10 -9.08 1.73 -14.03
C GLN A 10 -9.49 0.31 -14.45
N ASP A 11 -9.24 -0.06 -15.72
CA ASP A 11 -9.39 -1.46 -16.16
C ASP A 11 -8.24 -2.32 -15.63
N TRP A 12 -8.42 -2.83 -14.41
CA TRP A 12 -7.43 -3.66 -13.74
C TRP A 12 -7.19 -5.00 -14.42
N ALA A 13 -8.16 -5.54 -15.17
CA ALA A 13 -7.97 -6.77 -15.92
C ALA A 13 -6.99 -6.54 -17.09
N ALA A 14 -7.20 -5.49 -17.87
CA ALA A 14 -6.31 -5.11 -18.96
C ALA A 14 -4.90 -4.75 -18.45
N LEU A 15 -4.82 -3.94 -17.38
CA LEU A 15 -3.54 -3.56 -16.77
C LEU A 15 -2.77 -4.78 -16.26
N THR A 16 -3.45 -5.69 -15.54
CA THR A 16 -2.82 -6.92 -15.03
C THR A 16 -2.27 -7.78 -16.16
N ALA A 17 -3.06 -8.03 -17.21
CA ALA A 17 -2.63 -8.84 -18.34
C ALA A 17 -1.42 -8.21 -19.07
N HIS A 18 -1.43 -6.88 -19.24
CA HIS A 18 -0.31 -6.15 -19.82
C HIS A 18 0.95 -6.23 -18.93
N THR A 19 0.81 -5.91 -17.64
CA THR A 19 1.93 -5.93 -16.68
C THR A 19 2.53 -7.32 -16.55
N ARG A 20 1.72 -8.39 -16.51
CA ARG A 20 2.21 -9.78 -16.49
C ARG A 20 3.14 -10.06 -17.66
N ARG A 21 2.70 -9.76 -18.89
CA ARG A 21 3.53 -9.97 -20.10
C ARG A 21 4.84 -9.18 -20.06
N VAL A 22 4.78 -7.90 -19.67
CA VAL A 22 5.97 -7.03 -19.61
C VAL A 22 6.96 -7.51 -18.55
N VAL A 23 6.46 -7.92 -17.38
CA VAL A 23 7.31 -8.43 -16.27
C VAL A 23 7.96 -9.75 -16.67
N LEU A 24 7.21 -10.71 -17.23
CA LEU A 24 7.78 -11.98 -17.69
C LEU A 24 8.82 -11.76 -18.79
N ALA A 25 8.53 -10.95 -19.82
CA ALA A 25 9.51 -10.66 -20.86
C ALA A 25 10.79 -10.01 -20.31
N LYS A 26 10.66 -9.09 -19.34
CA LYS A 26 11.81 -8.46 -18.69
C LYS A 26 12.65 -9.46 -17.90
N LEU A 27 12.00 -10.31 -17.11
CA LEU A 27 12.68 -11.30 -16.28
C LEU A 27 13.32 -12.39 -17.13
N SER A 28 12.61 -12.91 -18.15
CA SER A 28 13.15 -13.92 -19.07
C SER A 28 14.41 -13.41 -19.77
N ARG A 29 14.40 -12.15 -20.23
CA ARG A 29 15.60 -11.52 -20.82
C ARG A 29 16.72 -11.35 -19.80
N ALA A 30 16.41 -10.92 -18.58
CA ALA A 30 17.41 -10.69 -17.54
C ALA A 30 18.06 -11.99 -17.05
N LEU A 31 17.32 -13.11 -17.09
CA LEU A 31 17.79 -14.42 -16.64
C LEU A 31 18.28 -15.33 -17.78
N GLY A 32 18.08 -14.94 -19.05
CA GLY A 32 18.48 -15.74 -20.21
C GLY A 32 17.69 -17.05 -20.38
N LEU A 33 16.46 -17.10 -19.86
CA LEU A 33 15.61 -18.29 -19.82
C LEU A 33 14.15 -17.89 -20.03
N ASP A 34 13.38 -18.68 -20.77
CA ASP A 34 11.93 -18.50 -20.81
C ASP A 34 11.29 -18.96 -19.49
N LEU A 35 10.83 -18.01 -18.67
CA LEU A 35 10.30 -18.28 -17.34
C LEU A 35 8.87 -18.80 -17.33
N GLU A 36 8.07 -18.51 -18.36
CA GLU A 36 6.64 -18.80 -18.33
C GLU A 36 6.33 -20.30 -18.12
N PRO A 37 7.03 -21.25 -18.77
CA PRO A 37 6.83 -22.69 -18.54
C PRO A 37 7.15 -23.17 -17.11
N PHE A 38 7.90 -22.38 -16.34
CA PHE A 38 8.31 -22.74 -14.97
C PHE A 38 7.32 -22.27 -13.90
N ILE A 39 6.31 -21.46 -14.26
CA ILE A 39 5.30 -20.96 -13.31
C ILE A 39 4.36 -22.12 -12.92
N LYS A 40 4.38 -22.51 -11.65
CA LYS A 40 3.48 -23.56 -11.09
C LYS A 40 2.24 -23.01 -10.42
N ALA A 41 2.32 -21.77 -9.93
CA ALA A 41 1.22 -21.07 -9.28
C ALA A 41 1.42 -19.57 -9.47
N GLU A 42 0.32 -18.84 -9.52
CA GLU A 42 0.30 -17.39 -9.65
C GLU A 42 -0.81 -16.83 -8.76
N LYS A 43 -0.49 -15.80 -7.97
CA LYS A 43 -1.47 -14.97 -7.28
C LYS A 43 -1.30 -13.54 -7.77
N ILE A 44 -2.40 -12.96 -8.23
CA ILE A 44 -2.47 -11.56 -8.60
C ILE A 44 -3.10 -10.79 -7.45
N TRP A 45 -2.50 -9.66 -7.08
CA TRP A 45 -3.02 -8.80 -6.03
C TRP A 45 -2.98 -7.35 -6.50
N THR A 46 -4.12 -6.88 -7.02
CA THR A 46 -4.32 -5.53 -7.54
C THR A 46 -4.78 -4.57 -6.42
N PRO A 47 -4.78 -3.24 -6.63
CA PRO A 47 -5.30 -2.31 -5.65
C PRO A 47 -6.75 -2.58 -5.19
N PRO A 48 -7.71 -2.96 -6.07
CA PRO A 48 -9.02 -3.42 -5.59
C PRO A 48 -8.95 -4.64 -4.66
N GLY A 49 -8.07 -5.61 -4.97
CA GLY A 49 -7.86 -6.79 -4.13
C GLY A 49 -7.25 -6.43 -2.76
N ILE A 50 -6.28 -5.52 -2.73
CA ILE A 50 -5.69 -5.00 -1.49
C ILE A 50 -6.77 -4.27 -0.68
N ALA A 51 -7.57 -3.40 -1.32
CA ALA A 51 -8.65 -2.69 -0.66
C ALA A 51 -9.67 -3.64 -0.04
N ALA A 52 -10.05 -4.71 -0.75
CA ALA A 52 -10.97 -5.73 -0.25
C ALA A 52 -10.38 -6.51 0.93
N ASP A 53 -9.10 -6.88 0.87
CA ASP A 53 -8.46 -7.72 1.89
C ASP A 53 -8.12 -6.95 3.18
N THR A 54 -7.80 -5.65 3.09
CA THR A 54 -7.28 -4.88 4.23
C THR A 54 -8.08 -3.63 4.58
N SER A 55 -9.19 -3.36 3.88
CA SER A 55 -9.93 -2.09 3.97
C SER A 55 -9.07 -0.85 3.69
N SER A 56 -7.97 -1.02 2.95
CA SER A 56 -7.11 0.09 2.55
C SER A 56 -7.76 0.88 1.43
N PHE A 57 -8.13 2.14 1.68
CA PHE A 57 -8.76 3.00 0.69
C PHE A 57 -7.95 3.06 -0.62
N GLY A 58 -8.61 2.79 -1.75
CA GLY A 58 -7.99 2.74 -3.08
C GLY A 58 -6.87 1.70 -3.24
N GLY A 59 -6.71 0.77 -2.29
CA GLY A 59 -5.61 -0.21 -2.26
C GLY A 59 -4.26 0.40 -1.90
N ALA A 60 -4.22 1.58 -1.30
CA ALA A 60 -2.97 2.28 -0.97
C ALA A 60 -2.14 1.51 0.09
N LEU A 61 -0.85 1.29 -0.21
CA LEU A 61 0.06 0.56 0.69
C LEU A 61 0.58 1.41 1.87
N TYR A 62 0.63 2.74 1.71
CA TYR A 62 1.30 3.66 2.65
C TYR A 62 0.40 4.81 3.13
N GLY A 63 -0.92 4.66 3.00
CA GLY A 63 -1.87 5.74 3.21
C GLY A 63 -1.65 6.89 2.23
N SER A 64 -1.79 8.14 2.71
CA SER A 64 -1.53 9.33 1.91
C SER A 64 -0.09 9.37 1.39
N SER A 65 0.08 9.78 0.13
CA SER A 65 1.37 9.86 -0.53
C SER A 65 2.27 10.95 0.08
N SER A 66 3.59 10.76 -0.01
CA SER A 66 4.60 11.73 0.45
C SER A 66 5.23 12.50 -0.71
N ASN A 67 4.42 12.89 -1.70
CA ASN A 67 4.90 13.50 -2.95
C ASN A 67 5.25 15.00 -2.82
N ASN A 68 5.13 15.59 -1.63
CA ASN A 68 5.56 16.95 -1.34
C ASN A 68 6.12 17.06 0.08
N ALA A 69 6.92 18.10 0.34
CA ALA A 69 7.62 18.29 1.62
C ALA A 69 6.68 18.46 2.84
N LEU A 70 5.45 18.93 2.62
CA LEU A 70 4.48 19.16 3.68
C LEU A 70 3.61 17.93 3.99
N ALA A 71 3.62 16.92 3.12
CA ALA A 71 2.70 15.79 3.19
C ALA A 71 2.78 15.03 4.53
N ALA A 72 3.98 14.89 5.10
CA ALA A 72 4.17 14.25 6.39
C ALA A 72 3.48 15.00 7.55
N PHE A 73 3.43 16.33 7.49
CA PHE A 73 2.85 17.18 8.52
C PHE A 73 1.33 17.32 8.41
N LEU A 74 0.74 16.91 7.27
CA LEU A 74 -0.70 16.93 7.02
C LEU A 74 -1.38 15.58 7.32
N ARG A 75 -0.64 14.58 7.80
CA ARG A 75 -1.19 13.29 8.20
C ARG A 75 -2.13 13.47 9.39
N HIS A 76 -3.23 12.70 9.41
CA HIS A 76 -4.16 12.71 10.53
C HIS A 76 -3.41 12.35 11.83
N PRO A 77 -3.60 13.10 12.94
CA PRO A 77 -2.93 12.81 14.21
C PRO A 77 -3.43 11.50 14.83
N ASN A 78 -2.68 10.99 15.82
CA ASN A 78 -3.01 9.75 16.54
C ASN A 78 -4.18 9.86 17.52
N PHE A 79 -4.77 11.05 17.68
CA PHE A 79 -5.89 11.33 18.58
C PHE A 79 -6.99 12.11 17.86
N SER A 80 -8.21 12.05 18.37
CA SER A 80 -9.31 12.89 17.91
C SER A 80 -9.38 14.21 18.68
N GLY A 81 -9.39 15.34 17.97
CA GLY A 81 -9.68 16.65 18.58
C GLY A 81 -11.15 16.89 18.89
N ARG A 82 -12.05 15.97 18.51
CA ARG A 82 -13.51 16.10 18.65
C ARG A 82 -14.14 15.09 19.60
N LEU A 83 -13.53 13.92 19.74
CA LEU A 83 -14.08 12.79 20.49
C LEU A 83 -13.04 12.32 21.51
N PRO A 84 -13.21 12.66 22.80
CA PRO A 84 -12.32 12.20 23.85
C PRO A 84 -12.26 10.67 23.89
N GLY A 85 -11.05 10.12 24.03
CA GLY A 85 -10.82 8.67 24.10
C GLY A 85 -10.79 7.93 22.74
N LEU A 86 -10.94 8.64 21.61
CA LEU A 86 -10.77 8.06 20.28
C LEU A 86 -9.35 8.28 19.75
N TYR A 87 -8.66 7.20 19.42
CA TYR A 87 -7.29 7.18 18.90
C TYR A 87 -7.19 6.48 17.55
N PHE A 88 -6.16 6.82 16.78
CA PHE A 88 -5.89 6.25 15.47
C PHE A 88 -4.46 5.73 15.40
N CYS A 89 -4.31 4.48 14.95
CA CYS A 89 -3.02 3.79 14.87
C CYS A 89 -2.86 3.13 13.50
N GLY A 90 -1.67 3.25 12.91
CA GLY A 90 -1.30 2.51 11.71
C GLY A 90 -0.76 3.38 10.57
N GLY A 91 -0.68 2.79 9.37
CA GLY A 91 0.05 3.37 8.25
C GLY A 91 -0.64 4.53 7.51
N SER A 92 -1.93 4.76 7.77
CA SER A 92 -2.71 5.85 7.16
C SER A 92 -2.71 7.14 7.98
N VAL A 93 -2.17 7.11 9.20
CA VAL A 93 -2.10 8.24 10.13
C VAL A 93 -0.65 8.57 10.49
N HIS A 94 -0.43 9.52 11.37
CA HIS A 94 0.91 9.84 11.86
C HIS A 94 1.57 8.61 12.53
N PRO A 95 2.88 8.37 12.33
CA PRO A 95 3.83 9.12 11.51
C PRO A 95 3.86 8.76 10.02
N GLY A 96 3.25 7.63 9.63
CA GLY A 96 3.09 7.27 8.22
C GLY A 96 3.11 5.77 7.94
N GLY A 97 3.15 5.42 6.65
CA GLY A 97 3.12 4.04 6.18
C GLY A 97 4.44 3.30 6.30
N GLY A 98 4.36 1.96 6.27
CA GLY A 98 5.50 1.06 6.36
C GLY A 98 5.69 0.53 7.79
N ILE A 99 6.22 -0.69 7.90
CA ILE A 99 6.27 -1.43 9.17
C ILE A 99 6.87 -0.60 10.32
N PRO A 100 8.04 0.07 10.17
CA PRO A 100 8.62 0.83 11.27
C PRO A 100 7.74 2.00 11.73
N LEU A 101 7.13 2.73 10.80
CA LEU A 101 6.29 3.89 11.12
C LEU A 101 4.95 3.47 11.72
N CYS A 102 4.38 2.34 11.29
CA CYS A 102 3.21 1.75 11.95
C CYS A 102 3.50 1.39 13.42
N LEU A 103 4.68 0.82 13.71
CA LEU A 103 5.09 0.49 15.08
C LEU A 103 5.30 1.75 15.92
N LEU A 104 5.88 2.82 15.36
CA LEU A 104 5.96 4.11 16.03
C LEU A 104 4.58 4.74 16.27
N SER A 105 3.65 4.60 15.33
CA SER A 105 2.24 5.00 15.51
C SER A 105 1.63 4.33 16.75
N ALA A 106 1.83 3.02 16.89
CA ALA A 106 1.35 2.26 18.04
C ALA A 106 1.99 2.72 19.36
N LYS A 107 3.30 2.99 19.35
CA LYS A 107 4.01 3.54 20.51
C LYS A 107 3.41 4.89 20.94
N ILE A 108 3.22 5.82 20.01
CA ILE A 108 2.64 7.14 20.29
C ILE A 108 1.22 7.00 20.86
N VAL A 109 0.38 6.14 20.28
CA VAL A 109 -0.98 5.90 20.79
C VAL A 109 -0.95 5.35 22.21
N ALA A 110 -0.06 4.40 22.51
CA ALA A 110 0.07 3.85 23.87
C ALA A 110 0.46 4.94 24.87
N GLU A 111 1.43 5.79 24.54
CA GLU A 111 1.85 6.93 25.37
C GLU A 111 0.78 8.02 25.54
N LEU A 112 -0.24 8.08 24.68
CA LEU A 112 -1.37 9.02 24.77
C LEU A 112 -2.57 8.48 25.57
N ILE A 113 -2.60 7.17 25.84
CA ILE A 113 -3.66 6.50 26.60
C ILE A 113 -3.32 6.47 28.10
N ASP A 114 -2.03 6.34 28.42
CA ASP A 114 -1.49 6.38 29.79
C ASP A 114 -1.57 7.80 30.41
#